data_AF-A0A935RSY6-F1
#
_entry.id   AF-A0A935RSY6-F1
#
_cell.length_a   1.000
_cell.length_b   1.000
_cell.length_c   1.000
_cell.angle_alpha   90.00
_cell.angle_beta   90.00
_cell.angle_gamma   90.00
#
_symmetry.space_group_name_H-M   'P 1'
#
loop_
_entity.id
_entity.type
_entity.pdbx_description
1 polymer ?
#
loop_
_entity_poly.entity_id
_entity_poly.type
_entity_poly.pdbx_seq_one_letter_code
_entity_poly.pdbx_strand_id
1 'polypeptide(L)'
;MMTISQRVNSLVSLGKQLKDLTSAELSDIFEKAATDNPWFTKDNIKSSMAAIRDQYLNPLALEALVDRYKVDDNIVSKKWD
;
A
#
# COMPACT_ATOMS: atom_id res chain seq x y z
N MET A 1 -12.81 -1.84 17.06
CA MET A 1 -12.00 -2.52 16.03
C MET A 1 -12.44 -1.99 14.66
N MET A 2 -11.54 -1.71 13.71
CA MET A 2 -11.95 -1.23 12.38
C MET A 2 -12.62 -2.35 11.57
N THR A 3 -13.73 -2.04 10.91
CA THR A 3 -14.40 -2.99 10.01
C THR A 3 -13.58 -3.22 8.73
N ILE A 4 -13.86 -4.29 7.99
CA ILE A 4 -13.25 -4.60 6.70
C ILE A 4 -13.53 -3.46 5.71
N SER A 5 -14.76 -2.96 5.68
CA SER A 5 -15.13 -1.83 4.84
C SER A 5 -14.28 -0.59 5.16
N GLN A 6 -14.08 -0.26 6.44
CA GLN A 6 -13.22 0.84 6.85
C GLN A 6 -11.76 0.63 6.42
N ARG A 7 -11.24 -0.60 6.57
CA ARG A 7 -9.87 -0.96 6.15
C ARG A 7 -9.68 -0.85 4.64
N VAL A 8 -10.62 -1.36 3.84
CA VAL A 8 -10.61 -1.22 2.38
C VAL A 8 -10.61 0.25 1.99
N ASN A 9 -11.50 1.06 2.58
CA ASN A 9 -11.56 2.49 2.30
C ASN A 9 -10.26 3.23 2.65
N SER A 10 -9.62 2.89 3.78
CA SER A 10 -8.32 3.45 4.15
C SER A 10 -7.22 3.11 3.14
N LEU A 11 -7.18 1.86 2.66
CA LEU A 11 -6.20 1.41 1.66
C LEU A 11 -6.43 2.07 0.29
N VAL A 12 -7.69 2.21 -0.13
CA VAL A 12 -8.04 2.98 -1.34
C VAL A 12 -7.63 4.44 -1.22
N SER A 13 -7.85 5.05 -0.05
CA SER A 13 -7.43 6.42 0.21
C SER A 13 -5.92 6.59 0.12
N LEU A 14 -5.16 5.62 0.67
CA LEU A 14 -3.70 5.57 0.53
C LEU A 14 -3.28 5.50 -0.93
N GLY A 15 -3.91 4.64 -1.74
CA GLY A 15 -3.64 4.58 -3.18
C GLY A 15 -3.84 5.94 -3.88
N LYS A 16 -4.88 6.68 -3.51
CA LYS A 16 -5.13 8.03 -4.06
C LYS A 16 -4.06 9.05 -3.65
N GLN A 17 -3.50 8.94 -2.45
CA GLN A 17 -2.41 9.82 -2.02
C GLN A 17 -1.12 9.56 -2.81
N LEU A 18 -0.92 8.33 -3.30
CA LEU A 18 0.21 7.95 -4.15
C LEU A 18 0.04 8.33 -5.64
N LYS A 19 -0.95 9.16 -6.00
CA LYS A 19 -1.21 9.53 -7.41
C LYS A 19 -0.03 10.24 -8.06
N ASP A 20 0.68 11.08 -7.29
CA ASP A 20 1.77 11.91 -7.78
C ASP A 20 3.08 11.49 -7.11
N LEU A 21 3.71 10.46 -7.68
CA LEU A 21 5.01 9.95 -7.26
C LEU A 21 6.18 10.87 -7.65
N THR A 22 5.89 12.06 -8.19
CA THR A 22 6.89 13.08 -8.53
C THR A 22 6.85 14.29 -7.62
N SER A 23 5.99 14.27 -6.59
CA SER A 23 5.94 15.32 -5.58
C SER A 23 7.30 15.48 -4.89
N ALA A 24 7.61 16.71 -4.47
CA ALA A 24 8.85 17.03 -3.77
C ALA A 24 9.01 16.17 -2.49
N GLU A 25 7.92 16.01 -1.74
CA GLU A 25 7.89 15.19 -0.51
C GLU A 25 8.32 13.73 -0.76
N LEU A 26 7.83 13.11 -1.85
CA LEU A 26 8.20 11.73 -2.19
C LEU A 26 9.61 11.64 -2.78
N SER A 27 10.04 12.66 -3.53
CA SER A 27 11.39 12.71 -4.08
C SER A 27 12.46 12.66 -2.98
N ASP A 28 12.29 13.44 -1.91
CA ASP A 28 13.22 13.45 -0.77
C ASP A 28 13.28 12.09 -0.07
N ILE A 29 12.12 11.42 0.07
CA ILE A 29 12.03 10.08 0.65
C ILE A 29 12.76 9.06 -0.25
N PHE A 30 12.62 9.16 -1.57
CA PHE A 30 13.27 8.25 -2.51
C PHE A 30 14.79 8.45 -2.52
N GLU A 31 15.26 9.68 -2.39
CA GLU A 31 16.70 9.99 -2.26
C GLU A 31 17.30 9.39 -1.00
N LYS A 32 16.59 9.54 0.13
CA LYS A 32 17.02 8.95 1.39
C LYS A 32 17.08 7.42 1.30
N ALA A 33 16.03 6.79 0.75
CA ALA A 33 15.98 5.34 0.60
C ALA A 33 17.10 4.80 -0.30
N ALA A 34 17.43 5.50 -1.40
CA ALA A 34 18.53 5.14 -2.28
C ALA A 34 19.92 5.31 -1.61
N THR A 35 20.04 6.28 -0.70
CA THR A 35 21.26 6.51 0.08
C THR A 35 21.49 5.38 1.09
N ASP A 36 20.42 4.93 1.76
CA ASP A 36 20.50 3.84 2.74
C ASP A 36 20.66 2.47 2.07
N ASN A 37 20.10 2.29 0.87
CA ASN A 37 20.23 1.06 0.08
C ASN A 37 20.37 1.37 -1.42
N PRO A 38 21.57 1.21 -2.01
CA PRO A 38 21.81 1.48 -3.42
C PRO A 38 20.97 0.66 -4.41
N TRP A 39 20.37 -0.47 -3.99
CA TRP A 39 19.44 -1.24 -4.82
C TRP A 39 18.09 -0.53 -5.01
N PHE A 40 17.75 0.39 -4.12
CA PHE A 40 16.53 1.20 -4.17
C PHE A 40 16.74 2.45 -5.03
N THR A 41 17.05 2.25 -6.31
CA THR A 41 17.13 3.37 -7.25
C THR A 41 15.78 4.10 -7.31
N LYS A 42 15.81 5.42 -7.58
CA LYS A 42 14.57 6.22 -7.69
C LYS A 42 13.57 5.61 -8.66
N ASP A 43 14.05 5.07 -9.78
CA ASP A 43 13.21 4.46 -10.81
C ASP A 43 12.59 3.14 -10.32
N ASN A 44 13.36 2.30 -9.62
CA ASN A 44 12.84 1.06 -9.02
C ASN A 44 11.80 1.36 -7.94
N ILE A 45 12.04 2.36 -7.09
CA ILE A 45 11.08 2.78 -6.07
C ILE A 45 9.80 3.30 -6.74
N LYS A 46 9.91 4.21 -7.71
CA LYS A 46 8.75 4.76 -8.44
C LYS A 46 7.94 3.67 -9.12
N SER A 47 8.60 2.74 -9.80
CA SER A 47 7.94 1.62 -10.48
C SER A 47 7.21 0.73 -9.46
N SER A 48 7.85 0.39 -8.35
CA SER A 48 7.26 -0.43 -7.28
C SER A 48 6.07 0.27 -6.61
N MET A 49 6.20 1.56 -6.31
CA MET A 49 5.12 2.37 -5.71
C MET A 49 3.93 2.50 -6.67
N ALA A 50 4.18 2.69 -7.97
CA ALA A 50 3.13 2.70 -8.98
C ALA A 50 2.41 1.35 -9.05
N ALA A 51 3.17 0.24 -9.04
CA ALA A 51 2.58 -1.10 -9.03
C ALA A 51 1.73 -1.35 -7.77
N ILE A 52 2.20 -0.96 -6.59
CA ILE A 52 1.43 -1.05 -5.32
C ILE A 52 0.13 -0.27 -5.45
N ARG A 53 0.20 1.00 -5.88
CA ARG A 53 -0.95 1.87 -6.07
C ARG A 53 -1.96 1.26 -7.04
N ASP A 54 -1.50 0.87 -8.23
CA ASP A 54 -2.37 0.53 -9.35
C ASP A 54 -2.91 -0.90 -9.25
N GLN A 55 -2.13 -1.83 -8.71
CA GLN A 55 -2.49 -3.26 -8.69
C GLN A 55 -3.05 -3.72 -7.35
N TYR A 56 -2.75 -3.05 -6.24
CA TYR A 56 -3.12 -3.52 -4.89
C TYR A 56 -3.98 -2.56 -4.10
N LEU A 57 -3.85 -1.24 -4.30
CA LEU A 57 -4.59 -0.23 -3.54
C LEU A 57 -5.82 0.34 -4.28
N ASN A 58 -6.31 -0.37 -5.30
CA ASN A 58 -7.55 -0.02 -5.99
C ASN A 58 -8.75 -0.84 -5.44
N PRO A 59 -9.99 -0.33 -5.56
CA PRO A 59 -11.17 -1.00 -5.00
C PRO A 59 -11.36 -2.44 -5.50
N LEU A 60 -11.20 -2.69 -6.80
CA LEU A 60 -11.42 -4.00 -7.40
C LEU A 60 -10.44 -5.05 -6.86
N ALA A 61 -9.16 -4.69 -6.73
CA ALA A 61 -8.15 -5.59 -6.19
C ALA A 61 -8.40 -5.92 -4.71
N LEU A 62 -8.78 -4.93 -3.91
CA LEU A 62 -9.06 -5.10 -2.48
C LEU A 62 -10.35 -5.91 -2.25
N GLU A 63 -11.40 -5.65 -3.01
CA GLU A 63 -12.64 -6.44 -2.95
C GLU A 63 -12.40 -7.90 -3.36
N ALA A 64 -11.63 -8.12 -4.43
CA ALA A 64 -11.24 -9.47 -4.85
C ALA A 64 -10.41 -10.20 -3.77
N LEU A 65 -9.53 -9.48 -3.07
CA LEU A 65 -8.75 -10.04 -1.96
C LEU A 65 -9.67 -10.44 -0.79
N VAL A 66 -10.58 -9.54 -0.38
CA VAL A 66 -11.54 -9.82 0.69
C VAL A 66 -12.40 -11.03 0.36
N ASP A 67 -12.91 -11.12 -0.86
CA ASP A 67 -13.74 -12.26 -1.29
C ASP A 67 -12.94 -13.56 -1.37
N ARG A 68 -11.72 -13.52 -1.93
CA ARG A 68 -10.87 -14.71 -2.09
C ARG A 68 -10.51 -15.34 -0.75
N TYR A 69 -10.13 -14.51 0.23
CA TYR A 69 -9.69 -15.00 1.54
C TYR A 69 -10.81 -15.06 2.57
N LYS A 70 -12.05 -14.71 2.19
CA LYS A 70 -13.23 -14.66 3.06
C LYS A 70 -12.92 -13.90 4.36
N VAL A 71 -12.25 -12.76 4.20
CA VAL A 71 -11.82 -11.95 5.34
C VAL A 71 -13.04 -11.34 6.00
N ASP A 72 -13.21 -11.55 7.30
CA ASP A 72 -14.33 -11.02 8.07
C ASP A 72 -13.86 -9.97 9.10
N ASP A 73 -14.84 -9.46 9.85
CA ASP A 73 -14.60 -8.48 10.92
C ASP A 73 -14.09 -9.10 12.23
N ASN A 74 -14.06 -10.43 12.33
CA ASN A 74 -13.73 -11.16 13.54
C ASN A 74 -12.22 -11.47 13.61
N ILE A 75 -11.38 -10.45 13.48
CA ILE A 75 -9.94 -10.63 13.66
C ILE A 75 -9.62 -10.89 15.13
N VAL A 76 -9.23 -12.12 15.43
CA VAL A 76 -8.60 -12.49 16.69
C VAL A 76 -7.10 -12.44 16.48
N SER A 77 -6.38 -11.66 17.29
CA SER A 77 -4.91 -11.65 17.23
C SER A 77 -4.40 -13.06 17.55
N LYS A 78 -3.51 -13.57 16.70
CA LYS A 78 -2.83 -14.82 16.99
C LYS A 78 -1.93 -14.55 18.21
N LYS A 79 -2.29 -15.10 19.37
CA LYS A 79 -1.38 -15.16 20.51
C LYS A 79 -0.23 -16.08 20.12
N TRP A 80 0.98 -15.59 20.24
CA TRP A 80 2.18 -16.39 20.10
C TRP A 80 2.47 -16.94 21.50
N ASP A 81 2.44 -18.27 21.63
CA ASP A 81 2.90 -18.99 22.83
C ASP A 81 4.44 -19.04 22.86
#